data_AF-A0A9X0FET4-F1
#
_entry.id   AF-A0A9X0FET4-F1
#
_cell.length_a   1.000
_cell.length_b   1.000
_cell.length_c   1.000
_cell.angle_alpha   90.00
_cell.angle_beta   90.00
_cell.angle_gamma   90.00
#
_symmetry.space_group_name_H-M   'P 1'
#
loop_
_entity.id
_entity.type
_entity.pdbx_description
1 polymer ?
#
loop_
_entity_poly.entity_id
_entity_poly.type
_entity_poly.pdbx_seq_one_letter_code
_entity_poly.pdbx_strand_id
1 'polypeptide(L)'
;MDLHTLIETHKDGRSYQALADSSNGAISQKAFQAIATREIKAFPNAETIKGIARALNVQERRVISALAESLGLCQDDPTGPRSPQAVADLEEQHSKLLEKLHHLKEQIYFWQNHAATYRKYRQHFTRLQPIAQQRPWLIAGTQHQADHMNANESR
;
A
#
# COMPACT_ATOMS: atom_id res chain seq x y z
N MET A 1 9.62 4.41 -26.78
CA MET A 1 9.13 3.79 -28.01
C MET A 1 7.73 3.23 -27.81
N ASP A 2 6.74 3.84 -28.44
CA ASP A 2 5.34 3.42 -28.41
C ASP A 2 5.08 2.12 -29.19
N LEU A 3 3.90 1.52 -28.99
CA LEU A 3 3.56 0.23 -29.59
C LEU A 3 3.43 0.31 -31.13
N HIS A 4 3.00 1.44 -31.66
CA HIS A 4 2.92 1.66 -33.10
C HIS A 4 4.31 1.57 -33.73
N THR A 5 5.28 2.32 -33.20
CA THR A 5 6.67 2.28 -33.66
C THR A 5 7.28 0.89 -33.47
N LEU A 6 6.95 0.18 -32.38
CA LEU A 6 7.40 -1.21 -32.17
C LEU A 6 6.92 -2.13 -33.29
N ILE A 7 5.63 -2.04 -33.66
CA ILE A 7 5.06 -2.86 -34.73
C ILE A 7 5.70 -2.50 -36.06
N GLU A 8 5.81 -1.22 -36.41
CA GLU A 8 6.41 -0.80 -37.68
C GLU A 8 7.86 -1.26 -37.83
N THR A 9 8.65 -1.13 -36.75
CA THR A 9 10.08 -1.53 -36.75
C THR A 9 10.26 -3.04 -36.92
N HIS A 10 9.39 -3.85 -36.30
CA HIS A 10 9.55 -5.31 -36.27
C HIS A 10 8.65 -6.06 -37.27
N LYS A 11 7.81 -5.34 -38.04
CA LYS A 11 6.95 -5.95 -39.05
C LYS A 11 7.75 -6.50 -40.22
N ASP A 12 8.90 -5.92 -40.56
CA ASP A 12 9.81 -6.38 -41.64
C ASP A 12 9.09 -6.64 -42.98
N GLY A 13 8.09 -5.81 -43.30
CA GLY A 13 7.27 -5.98 -44.51
C GLY A 13 6.26 -7.15 -44.47
N ARG A 14 6.18 -7.91 -43.38
CA ARG A 14 5.20 -8.98 -43.19
C ARG A 14 3.78 -8.42 -43.17
N SER A 15 2.84 -9.13 -43.79
CA SER A 15 1.43 -8.76 -43.69
C SER A 15 0.90 -8.96 -42.27
N TYR A 16 -0.17 -8.25 -41.89
CA TYR A 16 -0.82 -8.48 -40.59
C TYR A 16 -1.37 -9.90 -40.45
N GLN A 17 -1.67 -10.56 -41.58
CA GLN A 17 -2.06 -11.96 -41.58
C GLN A 17 -0.89 -12.86 -41.17
N ALA A 18 0.29 -12.66 -41.77
CA ALA A 18 1.49 -13.42 -41.42
C ALA A 18 1.91 -13.23 -39.95
N LEU A 19 1.70 -12.03 -39.39
CA LEU A 19 1.92 -11.76 -37.96
C LEU A 19 0.89 -12.51 -37.07
N ALA A 20 -0.38 -12.53 -37.47
CA ALA A 20 -1.41 -13.26 -36.75
C ALA A 20 -1.14 -14.78 -36.77
N ASP A 21 -0.72 -15.33 -37.91
CA ASP A 21 -0.36 -16.74 -38.03
C ASP A 21 0.83 -17.09 -37.12
N SER A 22 1.82 -16.18 -37.05
CA SER A 22 2.99 -16.32 -36.16
C SER A 22 2.64 -16.22 -34.67
N SER A 23 1.47 -15.68 -34.32
CA SER A 23 1.00 -15.58 -32.93
C SER A 23 0.37 -16.88 -32.41
N ASN A 24 0.28 -17.93 -33.22
CA ASN A 24 -0.36 -19.22 -32.87
C ASN A 24 -1.81 -19.05 -32.40
N GLY A 25 -2.58 -18.17 -33.04
CA GLY A 25 -3.99 -17.92 -32.73
C GLY A 25 -4.26 -17.02 -31.51
N ALA A 26 -3.22 -16.52 -30.84
CA ALA A 26 -3.38 -15.63 -29.69
C ALA A 26 -3.97 -14.26 -30.07
N ILE A 27 -3.77 -13.81 -31.31
CA ILE A 27 -4.32 -12.54 -31.82
C ILE A 27 -4.75 -12.70 -33.28
N SER A 28 -5.93 -12.18 -33.61
CA SER A 28 -6.45 -12.19 -34.98
C SER A 28 -5.84 -11.08 -35.83
N GLN A 29 -5.84 -11.25 -37.16
CA GLN A 29 -5.40 -10.22 -38.12
C GLN A 29 -6.09 -8.87 -37.87
N LYS A 30 -7.42 -8.89 -37.65
CA LYS A 30 -8.21 -7.69 -37.39
C LYS A 30 -7.79 -7.00 -36.09
N ALA A 31 -7.50 -7.77 -35.05
CA ALA A 31 -7.00 -7.23 -33.79
C ALA A 31 -5.60 -6.62 -33.97
N PHE A 32 -4.71 -7.28 -34.70
CA PHE A 32 -3.38 -6.75 -35.04
C PHE A 32 -3.47 -5.42 -35.80
N GLN A 33 -4.33 -5.35 -36.82
CA GLN A 33 -4.55 -4.13 -37.57
C GLN A 33 -5.16 -3.03 -36.70
N ALA A 34 -6.12 -3.36 -35.83
CA ALA A 34 -6.71 -2.39 -34.92
C ALA A 34 -5.68 -1.80 -33.95
N ILE A 35 -4.81 -2.64 -33.37
CA ILE A 35 -3.73 -2.19 -32.48
C ILE A 35 -2.72 -1.33 -33.24
N ALA A 36 -2.41 -1.66 -34.49
CA ALA A 36 -1.46 -0.91 -35.31
C ALA A 36 -2.02 0.43 -35.81
N THR A 37 -3.34 0.59 -35.94
CA THR A 37 -3.94 1.77 -36.61
C THR A 37 -4.75 2.66 -35.69
N ARG A 38 -5.16 2.18 -34.52
CA ARG A 38 -6.02 2.91 -33.58
C ARG A 38 -5.29 3.16 -32.27
N GLU A 39 -5.66 4.26 -31.63
CA GLU A 39 -5.27 4.51 -30.26
C GLU A 39 -5.76 3.40 -29.33
N ILE A 40 -4.85 2.94 -28.48
CA ILE A 40 -5.11 1.89 -27.50
C ILE A 40 -5.75 2.55 -26.29
N LYS A 41 -6.96 2.10 -25.93
CA LYS A 41 -7.70 2.67 -24.79
C LYS A 41 -7.51 1.89 -23.49
N ALA A 42 -7.06 0.65 -23.59
CA ALA A 42 -6.92 -0.25 -22.45
C ALA A 42 -5.82 -1.29 -22.70
N PHE A 43 -5.27 -1.83 -21.62
CA PHE A 43 -4.32 -2.93 -21.72
C PHE A 43 -5.00 -4.20 -22.28
N PRO A 44 -4.41 -4.83 -23.30
CA PRO A 44 -4.86 -6.14 -23.77
C PRO A 44 -4.56 -7.24 -22.74
N ASN A 45 -5.22 -8.38 -22.87
CA ASN A 45 -5.00 -9.52 -21.98
C ASN A 45 -3.59 -10.12 -22.13
N ALA A 46 -3.15 -10.90 -21.14
CA ALA A 46 -1.81 -11.48 -21.11
C ALA A 46 -1.52 -12.36 -22.35
N GLU A 47 -2.49 -13.13 -22.81
CA GLU A 47 -2.34 -13.99 -24.01
C GLU A 47 -2.13 -13.18 -25.28
N THR A 48 -2.81 -12.03 -25.42
CA THR A 48 -2.61 -11.10 -26.54
C THR A 48 -1.21 -10.49 -26.49
N ILE A 49 -0.72 -10.12 -25.30
CA ILE A 49 0.64 -9.57 -25.12
C ILE A 49 1.68 -10.61 -25.55
N LYS A 50 1.53 -11.87 -25.12
CA LYS A 50 2.38 -12.98 -25.55
C LYS A 50 2.32 -13.21 -27.06
N GLY A 51 1.12 -13.15 -27.63
CA GLY A 51 0.88 -13.28 -29.07
C GLY A 51 1.61 -12.20 -29.87
N ILE A 52 1.54 -10.94 -29.42
CA ILE A 52 2.25 -9.82 -30.04
C ILE A 52 3.77 -10.00 -29.92
N ALA A 53 4.26 -10.34 -28.72
CA ALA A 53 5.68 -10.58 -28.47
C ALA A 53 6.24 -11.67 -29.40
N ARG A 54 5.52 -12.78 -29.54
CA ARG A 54 5.89 -13.89 -30.44
C ARG A 54 5.87 -13.47 -31.91
N ALA A 55 4.80 -12.82 -32.36
CA ALA A 55 4.66 -12.41 -33.76
C ALA A 55 5.74 -11.40 -34.18
N LEU A 56 6.07 -10.45 -33.30
CA LEU A 56 7.11 -9.44 -33.54
C LEU A 56 8.53 -9.93 -33.20
N ASN A 57 8.68 -11.16 -32.67
CA ASN A 57 9.94 -11.71 -32.21
C ASN A 57 10.68 -10.80 -31.22
N VAL A 58 9.96 -10.27 -30.24
CA VAL A 58 10.47 -9.40 -29.17
C VAL A 58 10.11 -9.94 -27.79
N GLN A 59 10.80 -9.50 -26.75
CA GLN A 59 10.47 -9.88 -25.38
C GLN A 59 9.14 -9.25 -24.92
N GLU A 60 8.34 -10.01 -24.16
CA GLU A 60 7.05 -9.53 -23.59
C GLU A 60 7.22 -8.22 -22.82
N ARG A 61 8.30 -8.09 -22.04
CA ARG A 61 8.63 -6.86 -21.30
C ARG A 61 8.66 -5.63 -22.20
N ARG A 62 9.22 -5.76 -23.41
CA ARG A 62 9.33 -4.65 -24.37
C ARG A 62 7.96 -4.27 -24.94
N VAL A 63 7.08 -5.24 -25.16
CA VAL A 63 5.68 -5.00 -25.57
C VAL A 63 4.91 -4.29 -24.47
N ILE A 64 5.08 -4.72 -23.20
CA ILE A 64 4.43 -4.09 -22.04
C ILE A 64 4.88 -2.64 -21.89
N SER A 65 6.19 -2.36 -22.00
CA SER A 65 6.70 -0.99 -21.96
C SER A 65 6.14 -0.13 -23.08
N ALA A 66 6.10 -0.65 -24.32
CA ALA A 66 5.55 0.07 -25.46
C ALA A 66 4.03 0.33 -25.31
N LEU A 67 3.29 -0.62 -24.74
CA LEU A 67 1.87 -0.47 -24.38
C LEU A 67 1.68 0.61 -23.30
N ALA A 68 2.50 0.61 -22.26
CA ALA A 68 2.45 1.60 -21.20
C ALA A 68 2.73 3.01 -21.76
N GLU A 69 3.68 3.14 -22.67
CA GLU A 69 3.99 4.40 -23.33
C GLU A 69 2.86 4.86 -24.26
N SER A 70 2.28 3.96 -25.07
CA SER A 70 1.09 4.26 -25.88
C SER A 70 -0.12 4.67 -25.05
N LEU A 71 -0.22 4.23 -23.79
CA LEU A 71 -1.27 4.62 -22.85
C LEU A 71 -0.93 5.87 -22.04
N GLY A 72 0.24 6.48 -22.25
CA GLY A 72 0.71 7.64 -21.48
C GLY A 72 1.06 7.31 -20.02
N LEU A 73 1.30 6.04 -19.71
CA LEU A 73 1.64 5.54 -18.37
C LEU A 73 3.16 5.52 -18.13
N CYS A 74 3.96 5.50 -19.20
CA CYS A 74 5.36 5.88 -19.12
C CYS A 74 5.43 7.42 -19.11
N GLN A 75 5.20 8.01 -17.95
CA GLN A 75 5.80 9.31 -17.67
C GLN A 75 7.30 9.07 -17.61
N ASP A 76 8.05 9.83 -18.40
CA ASP A 76 9.50 9.92 -18.27
C ASP A 76 9.79 10.27 -16.80
N ASP A 77 10.24 9.25 -16.08
CA ASP A 77 10.94 9.31 -14.81
C ASP A 77 10.10 9.29 -13.50
N PRO A 78 9.92 8.12 -12.85
CA PRO A 78 9.60 8.06 -11.42
C PRO A 78 10.77 8.55 -10.53
N THR A 79 11.92 8.84 -11.13
CA THR A 79 13.19 9.30 -10.55
C THR A 79 13.67 10.64 -11.14
N GLY A 80 12.81 11.36 -11.87
CA GLY A 80 13.14 12.69 -12.38
C GLY A 80 13.48 13.57 -11.21
N PRO A 81 14.29 14.65 -11.37
CA PRO A 81 14.58 15.53 -10.25
C PRO A 81 13.23 15.96 -9.68
N ARG A 82 12.85 15.37 -8.54
CA ARG A 82 11.62 15.72 -7.83
C ARG A 82 11.68 17.22 -7.80
N SER A 83 10.66 17.86 -8.37
CA SER A 83 10.62 19.32 -8.34
C SER A 83 10.96 19.73 -6.90
N PRO A 84 11.75 20.80 -6.67
CA PRO A 84 12.11 21.20 -5.31
C PRO A 84 10.88 21.25 -4.39
N GLN A 85 9.71 21.57 -4.97
CA GLN A 85 8.41 21.48 -4.32
C GLN A 85 8.01 20.05 -3.90
N ALA A 86 8.09 19.04 -4.75
CA ALA A 86 7.76 17.66 -4.39
C ALA A 86 8.70 17.07 -3.32
N VAL A 87 9.97 17.51 -3.27
CA VAL A 87 10.88 17.15 -2.17
C VAL A 87 10.43 17.82 -0.87
N ALA A 88 10.14 19.12 -0.92
CA ALA A 88 9.65 19.86 0.24
C ALA A 88 8.34 19.29 0.79
N ASP A 89 7.40 18.94 -0.08
CA ASP A 89 6.11 18.34 0.29
C ASP A 89 6.33 16.98 1.00
N LEU A 90 7.30 16.17 0.53
CA LEU A 90 7.66 14.90 1.17
C LEU A 90 8.37 15.10 2.51
N GLU A 91 9.25 16.08 2.62
CA GLU A 91 9.93 16.44 3.88
C GLU A 91 8.93 16.96 4.92
N GLU A 92 7.94 17.74 4.50
CA GLU A 92 6.85 18.21 5.35
C GLU A 92 5.98 17.04 5.82
N GLN A 93 5.62 16.13 4.91
CA GLN A 93 4.86 14.92 5.25
C GLN A 93 5.63 14.03 6.23
N HIS A 94 6.92 13.83 6.01
CA HIS A 94 7.78 13.04 6.87
C HIS A 94 7.88 13.66 8.28
N SER A 95 8.02 14.98 8.37
CA SER A 95 8.06 15.71 9.64
C SER A 95 6.76 15.55 10.44
N LYS A 96 5.61 15.70 9.77
CA LYS A 96 4.29 15.47 10.41
C LYS A 96 4.12 14.03 10.90
N LEU A 97 4.68 13.06 10.17
CA LEU A 97 4.62 11.65 10.54
C LEU A 97 5.48 11.37 11.78
N LEU A 98 6.68 11.95 11.85
CA LEU A 98 7.55 11.85 13.01
C LEU A 98 6.93 12.45 14.26
N GLU A 99 6.25 13.60 14.15
CA GLU A 99 5.54 14.21 15.27
C GLU A 99 4.41 13.31 15.80
N LYS A 100 3.60 12.73 14.90
CA LYS A 100 2.56 11.76 15.27
C LYS A 100 3.13 10.52 15.94
N LEU A 101 4.26 10.01 15.45
CA LEU A 101 4.95 8.87 16.06
C LEU A 101 5.48 9.20 17.45
N HIS A 102 6.01 10.41 17.66
CA HIS A 102 6.46 10.86 18.98
C HIS A 102 5.30 10.89 19.96
N HIS A 103 4.17 11.50 19.57
CA HIS A 103 2.97 11.55 20.39
C HIS A 103 2.44 10.16 20.76
N LEU A 104 2.42 9.22 19.82
CA LEU A 104 2.02 7.83 20.09
C LEU A 104 2.94 7.14 21.10
N LYS A 105 4.26 7.36 20.99
CA LYS A 105 5.23 6.81 21.94
C LYS A 105 5.01 7.36 23.35
N GLU A 106 4.74 8.66 23.49
CA GLU A 106 4.42 9.29 24.76
C GLU A 106 3.13 8.72 25.37
N GLN A 107 2.09 8.53 24.57
CA GLN A 107 0.85 7.90 25.02
C GLN A 107 1.10 6.46 25.50
N ILE A 108 1.85 5.67 24.73
CA ILE A 108 2.19 4.29 25.12
C ILE A 108 2.98 4.28 26.43
N TYR A 109 3.98 5.15 26.55
CA TYR A 109 4.77 5.28 27.77
C TYR A 109 3.89 5.66 28.98
N PHE A 110 3.00 6.63 28.80
CA PHE A 110 2.03 7.03 29.83
C PHE A 110 1.18 5.83 30.25
N TRP A 111 0.55 5.12 29.31
CA TRP A 111 -0.31 3.97 29.62
C TRP A 111 0.45 2.81 30.26
N GLN A 112 1.67 2.51 29.82
CA GLN A 112 2.48 1.45 30.40
C GLN A 112 2.89 1.76 31.84
N ASN A 113 3.33 2.99 32.11
CA ASN A 113 3.68 3.42 33.45
C ASN A 113 2.46 3.52 34.36
N HIS A 114 1.36 4.10 33.86
CA HIS A 114 0.10 4.19 34.60
C HIS A 114 -0.40 2.78 34.95
N ALA A 115 -0.43 1.86 34.00
CA ALA A 115 -0.81 0.46 34.24
C ALA A 115 0.13 -0.27 35.22
N ALA A 116 1.41 0.09 35.29
CA ALA A 116 2.33 -0.45 36.28
C ALA A 116 2.01 0.08 37.69
N THR A 117 1.65 1.37 37.80
CA THR A 117 1.23 1.99 39.06
C THR A 117 -0.08 1.37 39.56
N TYR A 118 -1.10 1.21 38.71
CA TYR A 118 -2.36 0.56 39.08
C TYR A 118 -2.19 -0.91 39.48
N ARG A 119 -1.30 -1.67 38.80
CA ARG A 119 -0.98 -3.04 39.20
C ARG A 119 -0.40 -3.12 40.61
N LYS A 120 0.49 -2.20 40.99
CA LYS A 120 1.05 -2.15 42.35
C LYS A 120 -0.02 -1.82 43.40
N TYR A 121 -0.87 -0.83 43.14
CA TYR A 121 -1.97 -0.49 44.05
C TYR A 121 -2.97 -1.63 44.22
N ARG A 122 -3.36 -2.30 43.12
CA ARG A 122 -4.25 -3.47 43.17
C ARG A 122 -3.65 -4.61 44.00
N GLN A 123 -2.38 -4.93 43.81
CA GLN A 123 -1.69 -5.96 44.60
C GLN A 123 -1.62 -5.62 46.09
N HIS A 124 -1.37 -4.35 46.45
CA HIS A 124 -1.44 -3.90 47.84
C HIS A 124 -2.85 -4.05 48.43
N PHE A 125 -3.88 -3.69 47.68
CA PHE A 125 -5.27 -3.78 48.15
C PHE A 125 -5.73 -5.24 48.32
N THR A 126 -5.41 -6.13 47.37
CA THR A 126 -5.71 -7.57 47.47
C THR A 126 -5.03 -8.22 48.68
N ARG A 127 -3.80 -7.79 49.03
CA ARG A 127 -3.10 -8.29 50.23
C ARG A 127 -3.73 -7.80 51.54
N LEU A 128 -4.35 -6.63 51.54
CA LEU A 128 -5.01 -6.06 52.72
C LEU A 128 -6.48 -6.51 52.87
N GLN A 129 -7.09 -7.02 51.81
CA GLN A 129 -8.47 -7.51 51.78
C GLN A 129 -8.83 -8.55 52.87
N PRO A 130 -8.00 -9.59 53.16
CA PRO A 130 -8.30 -10.51 54.26
C PRO A 130 -8.17 -9.87 55.65
N ILE A 131 -7.30 -8.86 55.81
CA ILE A 131 -7.14 -8.10 57.07
C ILE A 131 -8.37 -7.18 57.28
N ALA A 132 -8.87 -6.60 56.19
CA ALA A 132 -10.08 -5.78 56.17
C ALA A 132 -11.35 -6.54 56.60
N GLN A 133 -11.46 -7.80 56.17
CA GLN A 133 -12.58 -8.68 56.52
C GLN A 133 -12.57 -9.08 58.02
N GLN A 134 -11.40 -9.11 58.66
CA GLN A 134 -11.27 -9.47 60.07
C GLN A 134 -11.43 -8.27 61.03
N ARG A 135 -11.24 -7.04 60.56
CA ARG A 135 -11.37 -5.81 61.38
C ARG A 135 -12.00 -4.65 60.57
N PRO A 136 -13.34 -4.66 60.40
CA PRO A 136 -14.04 -3.73 59.51
C PRO A 136 -13.95 -2.25 59.91
N TRP A 137 -13.65 -1.94 61.17
CA TRP A 137 -13.55 -0.55 61.68
C TRP A 137 -12.21 0.14 61.41
N LEU A 138 -11.19 -0.59 60.93
CA LEU A 138 -9.86 -0.03 60.60
C LEU A 138 -9.77 0.61 59.20
N ILE A 139 -10.79 0.42 58.36
CA ILE A 139 -10.74 0.67 56.89
C ILE A 139 -11.91 1.57 56.43
N ALA A 140 -12.56 2.27 57.35
CA ALA A 140 -13.62 3.23 57.01
C ALA A 140 -13.12 4.41 56.14
N GLY A 141 -11.83 4.76 56.22
CA GLY A 141 -11.23 5.82 55.38
C GLY A 141 -10.86 5.38 53.95
N THR A 142 -10.81 4.08 53.68
CA THR A 142 -10.30 3.52 52.41
C THR A 142 -11.39 2.97 51.49
N GLN A 143 -12.62 2.79 51.99
CA GLN A 143 -13.75 2.31 51.18
C GLN A 143 -14.19 3.35 50.12
N HIS A 144 -14.16 4.64 50.48
CA HIS A 144 -14.55 5.73 49.58
C HIS A 144 -13.67 5.81 48.33
N GLN A 145 -12.42 5.32 48.38
CA GLN A 145 -11.47 5.35 47.27
C GLN A 145 -11.59 4.11 46.36
N ALA A 146 -12.09 2.98 46.88
CA ALA A 146 -12.39 1.78 46.10
C ALA A 146 -13.68 1.94 45.26
N ASP A 147 -14.68 2.64 45.79
CA ASP A 147 -15.95 2.86 45.09
C ASP A 147 -15.78 3.79 43.86
N HIS A 148 -14.84 4.75 43.93
CA HIS A 148 -14.45 5.56 42.76
C HIS A 148 -13.71 4.77 41.68
N MET A 149 -13.08 3.64 42.00
CA MET A 149 -12.39 2.80 41.01
C MET A 149 -13.35 1.93 40.19
N ASN A 150 -14.41 1.38 40.81
CA ASN A 150 -15.39 0.56 40.10
C ASN A 150 -16.29 1.36 39.14
N ALA A 151 -16.51 2.66 39.41
CA ALA A 151 -17.31 3.53 38.55
C ALA A 151 -16.65 3.83 37.19
N ASN A 152 -15.32 3.69 37.09
CA ASN A 152 -14.56 4.00 35.87
C ASN A 152 -14.34 2.79 34.94
N GLU A 153 -14.71 1.57 35.36
CA GLU A 153 -14.64 0.36 34.52
C GLU A 153 -15.96 0.03 33.79
N SER A 154 -17.03 0.81 34.00
CA SER A 154 -18.36 0.59 33.39
C SER A 154 -18.73 1.58 32.27
N ARG A 155 -17.75 2.17 31.57
CA ARG A 155 -17.98 3.01 30.39
C ARG A 155 -17.08 2.64 29.23
#